data_AF-A0A7K2Q476-F1
#
_entry.id   AF-A0A7K2Q476-F1
#
_cell.length_a   1.000
_cell.length_b   1.000
_cell.length_c   1.000
_cell.angle_alpha   90.00
_cell.angle_beta   90.00
_cell.angle_gamma   90.00
#
_symmetry.space_group_name_H-M   'P 1'
#
loop_
_entity.id
_entity.type
_entity.pdbx_description
1 polymer ?
#
loop_
_entity_poly.entity_id
_entity_poly.type
_entity_poly.pdbx_seq_one_letter_code
_entity_poly.pdbx_strand_id
1 'polypeptide(L)'
;IETLAGPGTPVLVVTEPTETATAAAFAHTAQLAGRPGNAPALAEAGRYFGRLAHLLDAVEDQAADAAAGAWNPLTATGTPLAEARRLADDALRGIRLALREVEFADAGLAHRLLVHELKTSVDRAFGVSGCG
;
A
#
# COMPACT_ATOMS: atom_id res chain seq x y z
N ILE A 1 12.89 11.62 7.78
CA ILE A 1 13.05 10.82 6.55
C ILE A 1 12.68 11.65 5.33
N GLU A 2 11.54 12.35 5.33
CA GLU A 2 11.11 13.27 4.27
C GLU A 2 12.14 14.34 3.89
N THR A 3 12.78 14.96 4.88
CA THR A 3 13.83 15.99 4.68
C THR A 3 15.11 15.48 4.02
N LEU A 4 15.28 14.16 3.93
CA LEU A 4 16.44 13.51 3.31
C LEU A 4 16.09 12.91 1.94
N ALA A 5 14.82 12.95 1.54
CA ALA A 5 14.37 12.41 0.28
C ALA A 5 14.44 13.46 -0.83
N GLY A 6 15.08 13.10 -1.92
CA GLY A 6 15.18 13.93 -3.12
C GLY A 6 15.13 13.09 -4.39
N PRO A 7 15.27 13.73 -5.56
CA PRO A 7 15.22 13.05 -6.85
C PRO A 7 16.14 11.82 -6.90
N GLY A 8 15.58 10.67 -7.28
CA GLY A 8 16.29 9.39 -7.36
C GLY A 8 16.33 8.58 -6.06
N THR A 9 15.82 9.10 -4.94
CA THR A 9 15.57 8.29 -3.75
C THR A 9 14.44 7.30 -4.05
N PRO A 10 14.59 5.99 -3.81
CA PRO A 10 13.49 5.06 -4.03
C PRO A 10 12.28 5.45 -3.17
N VAL A 11 11.10 5.61 -3.78
CA VAL A 11 9.87 5.99 -3.06
C VAL A 11 9.57 5.08 -1.88
N LEU A 12 9.92 3.79 -2.01
CA LEU A 12 9.71 2.82 -0.93
C LEU A 12 10.49 3.15 0.34
N VAL A 13 11.60 3.89 0.26
CA VAL A 13 12.36 4.32 1.45
C VAL A 13 11.56 5.32 2.28
N VAL A 14 10.83 6.23 1.62
CA VAL A 14 10.02 7.24 2.34
C VAL A 14 8.68 6.69 2.81
N THR A 15 8.16 5.65 2.15
CA THR A 15 6.90 5.00 2.55
C THR A 15 7.07 3.79 3.47
N GLU A 16 8.30 3.28 3.66
CA GLU A 16 8.60 2.12 4.51
C GLU A 16 8.01 2.20 5.93
N PRO A 17 8.03 3.36 6.64
CA PRO A 17 7.49 3.44 7.98
C PRO A 17 6.01 3.03 8.06
N THR A 18 5.22 3.36 7.02
CA THR A 18 3.82 2.94 6.91
C THR A 18 3.71 1.43 6.75
N GLU A 19 4.61 0.80 5.96
CA GLU A 19 4.66 -0.65 5.81
C GLU A 19 4.95 -1.35 7.15
N THR A 20 5.89 -0.83 7.92
CA THR A 20 6.24 -1.40 9.24
C THR A 20 5.09 -1.25 10.24
N ALA A 21 4.43 -0.09 10.28
CA ALA A 21 3.28 0.13 11.18
C ALA A 21 2.09 -0.79 10.83
N THR A 22 1.75 -0.89 9.54
CA THR A 22 0.63 -1.73 9.07
C THR A 22 0.92 -3.22 9.21
N ALA A 23 2.16 -3.66 8.99
CA ALA A 23 2.59 -5.03 9.28
C ALA A 23 2.34 -5.39 10.76
N ALA A 24 2.75 -4.52 11.69
CA ALA A 24 2.54 -4.75 13.11
C ALA A 24 1.04 -4.81 13.47
N ALA A 25 0.24 -3.89 12.92
CA ALA A 25 -1.20 -3.86 13.15
C ALA A 25 -1.88 -5.14 12.66
N PHE A 26 -1.57 -5.59 11.45
CA PHE A 26 -2.15 -6.82 10.89
C PHE A 26 -1.70 -8.05 11.67
N ALA A 27 -0.41 -8.17 12.02
CA ALA A 27 0.09 -9.27 12.83
C ALA A 27 -0.64 -9.35 14.19
N HIS A 28 -0.95 -8.21 14.80
CA HIS A 28 -1.67 -8.15 16.07
C HIS A 28 -3.09 -8.71 15.96
N THR A 29 -3.75 -8.61 14.80
CA THR A 29 -5.08 -9.21 14.60
C THR A 29 -5.06 -10.73 14.76
N ALA A 30 -3.94 -11.40 14.44
CA ALA A 30 -3.77 -12.83 14.66
C ALA A 30 -3.86 -13.20 16.15
N GLN A 31 -3.31 -12.34 17.02
CA GLN A 31 -3.35 -12.50 18.47
C GLN A 31 -4.78 -12.31 18.99
N LEU A 32 -5.45 -11.25 18.54
CA LEU A 32 -6.84 -10.96 18.91
C LEU A 32 -7.80 -12.06 18.45
N ALA A 33 -7.52 -12.68 17.32
CA ALA A 33 -8.31 -13.79 16.77
C ALA A 33 -7.99 -15.16 17.41
N GLY A 34 -7.05 -15.24 18.36
CA GLY A 34 -6.64 -16.50 18.98
C GLY A 34 -5.93 -17.46 18.02
N ARG A 35 -5.37 -16.96 16.91
CA ARG A 35 -4.65 -17.74 15.89
C ARG A 35 -3.25 -17.16 15.67
N PRO A 36 -2.36 -17.22 16.66
CA PRO A 36 -1.03 -16.59 16.58
C PRO A 36 -0.17 -17.11 15.40
N GLY A 37 -0.44 -18.33 14.92
CA GLY A 37 0.20 -18.89 13.72
C GLY A 37 -0.01 -18.07 12.44
N ASN A 38 -1.09 -17.28 12.36
CA ASN A 38 -1.35 -16.40 11.22
C ASN A 38 -0.51 -15.11 11.25
N ALA A 39 0.18 -14.80 12.36
CA ALA A 39 0.86 -13.52 12.54
C ALA A 39 1.91 -13.21 11.46
N PRO A 40 2.77 -14.15 11.00
CA PRO A 40 3.75 -13.87 9.94
C PRO A 40 3.08 -13.51 8.61
N ALA A 41 2.11 -14.32 8.16
CA ALA A 41 1.39 -14.08 6.91
C ALA A 41 0.58 -12.77 6.96
N LEU A 42 -0.05 -12.46 8.10
CA LEU A 42 -0.75 -11.20 8.29
C LEU A 42 0.20 -10.01 8.35
N ALA A 43 1.39 -10.15 8.95
CA ALA A 43 2.41 -9.10 8.92
C ALA A 43 2.84 -8.77 7.49
N GLU A 44 3.05 -9.79 6.65
CA GLU A 44 3.41 -9.61 5.25
C GLU A 44 2.28 -8.96 4.44
N ALA A 45 1.03 -9.43 4.63
CA ALA A 45 -0.13 -8.79 4.02
C ALA A 45 -0.26 -7.31 4.44
N GLY A 46 -0.04 -7.02 5.72
CA GLY A 46 -0.04 -5.65 6.26
C GLY A 46 1.03 -4.78 5.62
N ARG A 47 2.27 -5.28 5.48
CA ARG A 47 3.38 -4.57 4.82
C ARG A 47 2.99 -4.10 3.41
N TYR A 48 2.49 -5.02 2.59
CA TYR A 48 2.06 -4.68 1.23
C TYR A 48 0.82 -3.78 1.21
N PHE A 49 -0.10 -3.94 2.17
CA PHE A 49 -1.23 -3.04 2.32
C PHE A 49 -0.78 -1.61 2.63
N GLY A 50 0.16 -1.42 3.55
CA GLY A 50 0.70 -0.10 3.87
C GLY A 50 1.38 0.56 2.68
N ARG A 51 2.18 -0.21 1.92
CA ARG A 51 2.76 0.25 0.65
C ARG A 51 1.68 0.73 -0.31
N LEU A 52 0.67 -0.10 -0.53
CA LEU A 52 -0.40 0.20 -1.46
C LEU A 52 -1.17 1.45 -1.04
N ALA A 53 -1.58 1.54 0.23
CA ALA A 53 -2.33 2.67 0.75
C ALA A 53 -1.57 3.98 0.56
N HIS A 54 -0.29 4.02 0.93
CA HIS A 54 0.53 5.23 0.80
C HIS A 54 0.76 5.62 -0.67
N LEU A 55 0.97 4.64 -1.57
CA LEU A 55 1.11 4.93 -3.00
C LEU A 55 -0.18 5.48 -3.60
N LEU A 56 -1.35 4.94 -3.23
CA LEU A 56 -2.63 5.43 -3.75
C LEU A 56 -2.92 6.84 -3.25
N ASP A 57 -2.70 7.11 -1.96
CA ASP A 57 -2.80 8.43 -1.34
C ASP A 57 -1.93 9.46 -2.09
N ALA A 58 -0.67 9.12 -2.31
CA ALA A 58 0.25 9.99 -3.03
C ALA A 58 -0.14 10.26 -4.49
N VAL A 59 -0.81 9.32 -5.17
CA VAL A 59 -1.34 9.52 -6.52
C VAL A 59 -2.60 10.38 -6.51
N GLU A 60 -3.55 10.07 -5.61
CA GLU A 60 -4.83 10.78 -5.51
C GLU A 60 -4.62 12.25 -5.12
N ASP A 61 -3.64 12.54 -4.24
CA ASP A 61 -3.36 13.89 -3.74
C ASP A 61 -2.33 14.67 -4.58
N GLN A 62 -1.65 14.04 -5.54
CA GLN A 62 -0.50 14.64 -6.25
C GLN A 62 -0.78 16.04 -6.82
N ALA A 63 -1.95 16.23 -7.43
CA ALA A 63 -2.33 17.51 -8.03
C ALA A 63 -2.68 18.57 -6.97
N ALA A 64 -3.36 18.17 -5.89
CA ALA A 64 -3.71 19.05 -4.79
C ALA A 64 -2.46 19.50 -4.03
N ASP A 65 -1.53 18.59 -3.78
CA ASP A 65 -0.24 18.88 -3.16
C ASP A 65 0.59 19.85 -4.01
N ALA A 66 0.64 19.62 -5.32
CA ALA A 66 1.33 20.52 -6.25
C ALA A 66 0.72 21.93 -6.23
N ALA A 67 -0.61 22.05 -6.20
CA ALA A 67 -1.30 23.33 -6.13
C ALA A 67 -1.09 24.04 -4.79
N ALA A 68 -1.00 23.28 -3.69
CA ALA A 68 -0.76 23.81 -2.34
C ALA A 68 0.73 24.07 -2.03
N GLY A 69 1.65 23.64 -2.90
CA GLY A 69 3.09 23.62 -2.61
C GLY A 69 3.45 22.65 -1.47
N ALA A 70 2.61 21.65 -1.21
CA ALA A 70 2.81 20.63 -0.20
C ALA A 70 3.77 19.55 -0.69
N TRP A 71 4.33 18.81 0.26
CA TRP A 71 5.21 17.69 -0.04
C TRP A 71 4.40 16.47 -0.48
N ASN A 72 4.79 15.89 -1.61
CA ASN A 72 4.24 14.62 -2.11
C ASN A 72 5.40 13.65 -2.41
N PRO A 73 5.35 12.38 -1.98
CA PRO A 73 6.48 11.47 -2.11
C PRO A 73 6.83 11.16 -3.57
N LEU A 74 5.85 11.11 -4.48
CA LEU A 74 6.11 10.85 -5.91
C LEU A 74 6.85 12.03 -6.54
N THR A 75 6.37 13.23 -6.28
CA THR A 75 6.98 14.46 -6.79
C THR A 75 8.37 14.70 -6.18
N ALA A 76 8.52 14.53 -4.86
CA ALA A 76 9.77 14.76 -4.15
C ALA A 76 10.89 13.80 -4.57
N THR A 77 10.54 12.55 -4.89
CA THR A 77 11.49 11.53 -5.35
C THR A 77 11.68 11.51 -6.86
N GLY A 78 10.83 12.21 -7.62
CA GLY A 78 10.78 12.12 -9.07
C GLY A 78 10.28 10.77 -9.58
N THR A 79 9.49 10.05 -8.78
CA THR A 79 8.97 8.73 -9.14
C THR A 79 7.88 8.86 -10.21
N PRO A 80 8.03 8.26 -11.41
CA PRO A 80 7.01 8.31 -12.45
C PRO A 80 5.74 7.55 -12.03
N LEU A 81 4.57 8.02 -12.48
CA LEU A 81 3.29 7.34 -12.23
C LEU A 81 3.29 5.87 -12.72
N ALA A 82 4.00 5.58 -13.81
CA ALA A 82 4.14 4.21 -14.31
C ALA A 82 4.87 3.30 -13.30
N GLU A 83 5.88 3.82 -12.60
CA GLU A 83 6.59 3.06 -11.57
C GLU A 83 5.74 2.92 -10.31
N ALA A 84 5.05 4.00 -9.89
CA ALA A 84 4.08 3.92 -8.79
C ALA A 84 2.99 2.87 -9.06
N ARG A 85 2.49 2.80 -10.30
CA ARG A 85 1.52 1.78 -10.74
C ARG A 85 2.10 0.37 -10.63
N ARG A 86 3.33 0.18 -11.13
CA ARG A 86 4.01 -1.13 -11.06
C ARG A 86 4.16 -1.60 -9.62
N LEU A 87 4.56 -0.70 -8.72
CA LEU A 87 4.70 -0.97 -7.28
C LEU A 87 3.36 -1.28 -6.60
N ALA A 88 2.29 -0.59 -6.98
CA ALA A 88 0.94 -0.87 -6.49
C ALA A 88 0.44 -2.25 -6.95
N ASP A 89 0.66 -2.61 -8.22
CA ASP A 89 0.32 -3.93 -8.75
C ASP A 89 1.15 -5.06 -8.10
N ASP A 90 2.44 -4.81 -7.81
CA ASP A 90 3.30 -5.72 -7.03
C ASP A 90 2.75 -5.92 -5.62
N ALA A 91 2.40 -4.83 -4.93
CA ALA A 91 1.83 -4.89 -3.58
C ALA A 91 0.52 -5.69 -3.56
N LEU A 92 -0.37 -5.46 -4.52
CA LEU A 92 -1.63 -6.21 -4.64
C LEU A 92 -1.39 -7.72 -4.85
N ARG A 93 -0.39 -8.08 -5.65
CA ARG A 93 0.03 -9.49 -5.80
C ARG A 93 0.56 -10.05 -4.49
N GLY A 94 1.40 -9.31 -3.78
CA GLY A 94 1.95 -9.69 -2.47
C GLY A 94 0.85 -9.95 -1.43
N ILE A 95 -0.13 -9.05 -1.31
CA ILE A 95 -1.30 -9.23 -0.42
C ILE A 95 -2.03 -10.54 -0.74
N ARG A 96 -2.29 -10.82 -2.02
CA ARG A 96 -2.98 -12.03 -2.45
C ARG A 96 -2.22 -13.31 -2.10
N LEU A 97 -0.89 -13.30 -2.20
CA LEU A 97 -0.06 -14.44 -1.86
C LEU A 97 -0.03 -14.65 -0.34
N ALA A 98 0.24 -13.60 0.43
CA ALA A 98 0.28 -13.66 1.89
C ALA A 98 -1.05 -14.14 2.49
N LEU A 99 -2.19 -13.67 1.97
CA LEU A 99 -3.51 -14.09 2.46
C LEU A 99 -3.85 -15.56 2.16
N ARG A 100 -3.16 -16.22 1.21
CA ARG A 100 -3.35 -17.67 0.98
C ARG A 100 -2.74 -18.51 2.11
N GLU A 101 -1.81 -17.95 2.87
CA GLU A 101 -1.15 -18.62 3.99
C GLU A 101 -1.88 -18.41 5.32
N VAL A 102 -2.91 -17.56 5.35
CA VAL A 102 -3.70 -17.27 6.55
C VAL A 102 -4.82 -18.28 6.71
N GLU A 103 -4.89 -18.93 7.87
CA GLU A 103 -6.02 -19.79 8.21
C GLU A 103 -7.23 -18.95 8.64
N PHE A 104 -8.20 -18.78 7.75
CA PHE A 104 -9.46 -18.11 8.06
C PHE A 104 -10.52 -19.06 8.61
N ALA A 105 -11.34 -18.57 9.55
CA ALA A 105 -12.60 -19.22 9.90
C ALA A 105 -13.67 -19.00 8.82
N ASP A 106 -13.67 -17.81 8.21
CA ASP A 106 -14.43 -17.46 7.00
C ASP A 106 -13.55 -16.56 6.11
N ALA A 107 -13.18 -17.06 4.93
CA ALA A 107 -12.33 -16.36 3.99
C ALA A 107 -13.09 -15.33 3.11
N GLY A 108 -14.43 -15.34 3.12
CA GLY A 108 -15.24 -14.60 2.16
C GLY A 108 -15.12 -13.08 2.26
N LEU A 109 -15.06 -12.54 3.48
CA LEU A 109 -14.92 -11.10 3.71
C LEU A 109 -13.49 -10.61 3.45
N ALA A 110 -12.48 -11.33 3.95
CA ALA A 110 -11.08 -11.01 3.72
C ALA A 110 -10.74 -11.03 2.23
N HIS A 111 -11.24 -12.02 1.50
CA HIS A 111 -11.04 -12.12 0.05
C HIS A 111 -11.74 -10.99 -0.71
N ARG A 112 -12.98 -10.61 -0.36
CA ARG A 112 -13.63 -9.48 -1.03
C ARG A 112 -12.91 -8.16 -0.79
N LEU A 113 -12.64 -7.82 0.47
CA LEU A 113 -12.03 -6.53 0.83
C LEU A 113 -10.58 -6.41 0.35
N LEU A 114 -9.78 -7.46 0.48
CA LEU A 114 -8.33 -7.37 0.24
C LEU A 114 -7.90 -7.84 -1.15
N VAL A 115 -8.79 -8.48 -1.94
CA VAL A 115 -8.44 -8.96 -3.29
C VAL A 115 -9.18 -8.21 -4.38
N HIS A 116 -10.46 -7.90 -4.18
CA HIS A 116 -11.30 -7.26 -5.20
C HIS A 116 -11.31 -5.74 -5.05
N GLU A 117 -11.66 -5.23 -3.87
CA GLU A 117 -11.78 -3.78 -3.67
C GLU A 117 -10.44 -3.07 -3.86
N LEU A 118 -9.33 -3.65 -3.40
CA LEU A 118 -7.99 -3.08 -3.63
C LEU A 118 -7.64 -2.95 -5.12
N LYS A 119 -8.07 -3.89 -5.96
CA LYS A 119 -7.87 -3.77 -7.41
C LYS A 119 -8.66 -2.59 -7.96
N THR A 120 -9.92 -2.46 -7.56
CA THR A 120 -10.79 -1.35 -7.98
C THR A 120 -10.20 0.00 -7.55
N SER A 121 -9.68 0.10 -6.32
CA SER A 121 -9.02 1.32 -5.83
C SER A 121 -7.78 1.68 -6.65
N VAL A 122 -6.94 0.71 -7.01
CA VAL A 122 -5.81 0.93 -7.92
C VAL A 122 -6.28 1.44 -9.28
N ASP A 123 -7.23 0.74 -9.91
CA ASP A 123 -7.69 1.13 -11.24
C ASP A 123 -8.33 2.53 -11.22
N ARG A 124 -9.04 2.88 -10.14
CA ARG A 124 -9.60 4.20 -9.92
C ARG A 124 -8.50 5.26 -9.81
N ALA A 125 -7.59 5.13 -8.84
CA ALA A 125 -6.56 6.14 -8.57
C ALA A 125 -5.70 6.47 -9.80
N PHE A 126 -5.32 5.44 -10.57
CA PHE A 126 -4.53 5.63 -11.79
C PHE A 126 -5.38 5.97 -13.03
N GLY A 127 -6.71 5.79 -12.97
CA GLY A 127 -7.64 6.18 -14.02
C GLY A 127 -8.06 7.66 -13.98
N VAL A 128 -7.96 8.32 -12.81
CA VAL A 128 -8.32 9.74 -12.66
C VAL A 128 -7.33 10.68 -13.34
N SER A 129 -6.09 10.24 -13.60
CA SER A 129 -5.05 11.08 -14.23
C SER A 129 -5.23 11.29 -15.75
N GLY A 130 -6.32 10.79 -16.34
CA GLY A 130 -6.62 10.87 -17.78
C GLY A 130 -7.51 12.04 -18.22
N CYS A 131 -7.86 12.98 -17.34
CA CYS A 131 -8.62 14.18 -17.70
C CYS A 131 -7.88 15.43 -17.22
N GLY A 132 -7.02 15.96 -18.09
CA GLY A 132 -6.30 17.22 -17.94
C GLY A 132 -5.59 17.59 -19.24
#